data_AF-A0AAE1N5Q6-F1
#
_entry.id   AF-A0AAE1N5Q6-F1
#
_cell.length_a   1.000
_cell.length_b   1.000
_cell.length_c   1.000
_cell.angle_alpha   90.00
_cell.angle_beta   90.00
_cell.angle_gamma   90.00
#
_symmetry.space_group_name_H-M   'P 1'
#
loop_
_entity.id
_entity.type
_entity.pdbx_description
1 polymer ?
#
loop_
_entity_poly.entity_id
_entity_poly.type
_entity_poly.pdbx_seq_one_letter_code
_entity_poly.pdbx_strand_id
1 'polypeptide(L)'
;MIIVSWNCRGAGRRALPLTIKDIVHKYCIDILCLLEPCISSTKADKVCRKLGFSHWIRVESTGFSWGIWLLWNQESFDITYLTSTTQLLHCQVKDHQSNALSLLTVVYGETNSTSRVPLWRSLRLIASHSNLPWLVLGDFNIYLSLDDKLGGADPSWASMQ
;
A
#
# COMPACT_ATOMS: atom_id res chain seq x y z
N MET A 1 2.73 13.05 10.26
CA MET A 1 2.29 11.85 9.52
C MET A 1 2.77 11.90 8.07
N ILE A 2 3.88 11.25 7.79
CA ILE A 2 4.43 11.01 6.45
C ILE A 2 4.17 9.55 6.06
N ILE A 3 3.41 9.35 5.00
CA ILE A 3 3.03 8.03 4.49
C ILE A 3 3.68 7.82 3.12
N VAL A 4 4.31 6.66 2.94
CA VAL A 4 4.92 6.28 1.65
C VAL A 4 4.32 4.98 1.17
N SER A 5 4.05 4.88 -0.12
CA SER A 5 3.76 3.63 -0.80
C SER A 5 4.80 3.33 -1.87
N TRP A 6 5.30 2.10 -1.87
CA TRP A 6 6.33 1.66 -2.81
C TRP A 6 6.04 0.25 -3.32
N ASN A 7 5.78 0.14 -4.62
CA ASN A 7 5.88 -1.13 -5.34
C ASN A 7 7.36 -1.54 -5.48
N CYS A 8 7.77 -2.50 -4.64
CA CYS A 8 9.18 -2.86 -4.47
C CYS A 8 9.65 -4.00 -5.38
N ARG A 9 8.73 -4.68 -6.10
CA ARG A 9 9.00 -5.79 -7.02
C ARG A 9 10.00 -6.81 -6.46
N GLY A 10 9.74 -7.23 -5.22
CA GLY A 10 10.52 -8.19 -4.45
C GLY A 10 11.32 -7.56 -3.31
N ALA A 11 10.82 -7.73 -2.09
CA ALA A 11 11.49 -7.36 -0.84
C ALA A 11 12.65 -8.30 -0.45
N GLY A 12 12.85 -9.41 -1.18
CA GLY A 12 13.85 -10.43 -0.85
C GLY A 12 15.30 -10.06 -1.20
N ARG A 13 15.49 -8.89 -1.83
CA ARG A 13 16.81 -8.42 -2.26
C ARG A 13 17.65 -8.02 -1.05
N ARG A 14 18.90 -8.49 -0.99
CA ARG A 14 19.81 -8.24 0.15
C ARG A 14 19.99 -6.75 0.49
N ALA A 15 20.00 -5.87 -0.52
CA ALA A 15 20.20 -4.43 -0.35
C ALA A 15 18.93 -3.66 0.05
N LEU A 16 17.75 -4.24 -0.15
CA LEU A 16 16.48 -3.52 0.02
C LEU A 16 16.20 -3.11 1.48
N PRO A 17 16.45 -3.95 2.50
CA PRO A 17 16.26 -3.51 3.88
C PRO A 17 17.13 -2.32 4.29
N LEU A 18 18.36 -2.23 3.77
CA LEU A 18 19.24 -1.08 4.04
C LEU A 18 18.71 0.18 3.35
N THR A 19 18.35 0.06 2.07
CA THR A 19 17.80 1.19 1.30
C THR A 19 16.52 1.74 1.92
N ILE A 20 15.60 0.85 2.33
CA ILE A 20 14.36 1.26 3.00
C ILE A 20 14.68 1.95 4.32
N LYS A 21 15.61 1.42 5.13
CA LYS A 21 16.01 2.07 6.38
C LYS A 21 16.56 3.46 6.17
N ASP A 22 17.43 3.63 5.17
CA ASP A 22 18.01 4.92 4.85
C ASP A 22 16.93 5.93 4.42
N ILE A 23 15.97 5.49 3.60
CA ILE A 23 14.85 6.32 3.14
C ILE A 23 13.90 6.66 4.31
N VAL A 24 13.55 5.67 5.14
CA VAL A 24 12.69 5.84 6.32
C VAL A 24 13.32 6.84 7.29
N HIS A 25 14.62 6.73 7.53
CA HIS A 25 15.33 7.66 8.40
C HIS A 25 15.46 9.05 7.77
N LYS A 26 15.85 9.13 6.49
CA LYS A 26 16.08 10.40 5.78
C LYS A 26 14.81 11.24 5.65
N TYR A 27 13.67 10.62 5.41
CA TYR A 27 12.39 11.33 5.21
C TYR A 27 11.45 11.22 6.40
N CYS A 28 11.90 10.64 7.52
CA CYS A 28 11.10 10.42 8.72
C CYS A 28 9.74 9.77 8.42
N ILE A 29 9.76 8.65 7.68
CA ILE A 29 8.54 7.95 7.27
C ILE A 29 7.85 7.33 8.48
N ASP A 30 6.60 7.70 8.69
CA ASP A 30 5.77 7.22 9.80
C ASP A 30 5.10 5.88 9.47
N ILE A 31 4.57 5.78 8.26
CA ILE A 31 3.82 4.61 7.77
C ILE A 31 4.37 4.23 6.39
N LEU A 32 4.80 2.98 6.26
CA LEU A 32 5.34 2.44 5.02
C LEU A 32 4.40 1.38 4.44
N CYS A 33 4.00 1.58 3.19
CA CYS A 33 3.25 0.61 2.40
C CYS A 33 4.18 -0.02 1.36
N LEU A 34 4.33 -1.35 1.38
CA LEU A 34 5.09 -2.09 0.36
C LEU A 34 4.15 -2.94 -0.49
N LEU A 35 4.28 -2.80 -1.80
CA LEU A 35 3.55 -3.58 -2.79
C LEU A 35 4.52 -4.55 -3.49
N GLU A 36 4.02 -5.70 -3.92
CA GLU A 36 4.81 -6.81 -4.51
C GLU A 36 6.05 -7.23 -3.69
N PRO A 37 5.92 -7.55 -2.39
CA PRO A 37 7.07 -7.96 -1.60
C PRO A 37 7.64 -9.32 -2.04
N CYS A 38 6.88 -10.17 -2.73
CA CYS A 38 7.32 -11.46 -3.31
C CYS A 38 8.19 -12.31 -2.35
N ILE A 39 7.78 -12.41 -1.08
CA ILE A 39 8.43 -13.22 -0.05
C ILE A 39 7.38 -14.11 0.63
N SER A 40 7.71 -15.38 0.84
CA SER A 40 6.91 -16.34 1.61
C SER A 40 6.70 -15.93 3.08
N SER A 41 5.51 -16.18 3.63
CA SER A 41 5.07 -15.83 4.99
C SER A 41 6.13 -15.97 6.11
N THR A 42 6.90 -17.07 6.15
CA THR A 42 7.91 -17.33 7.21
C THR A 42 9.14 -16.40 7.18
N LYS A 43 9.51 -15.90 6.01
CA LYS A 43 10.62 -14.94 5.83
C LYS A 43 10.15 -13.50 5.92
N ALA A 44 8.88 -13.26 5.64
CA ALA A 44 8.29 -11.93 5.58
C ALA A 44 8.32 -11.21 6.93
N ASP A 45 7.96 -11.87 8.04
CA ASP A 45 8.03 -11.26 9.38
C ASP A 45 9.47 -10.88 9.77
N LYS A 46 10.45 -11.69 9.39
CA LYS A 46 11.87 -11.39 9.61
C LYS A 46 12.32 -10.17 8.81
N VAL A 47 11.77 -9.96 7.61
CA VAL A 47 12.05 -8.77 6.81
C VAL A 47 11.39 -7.56 7.43
N CYS A 48 10.09 -7.60 7.78
CA CYS A 48 9.40 -6.49 8.43
C CYS A 48 10.15 -5.96 9.67
N ARG A 49 10.57 -6.86 10.56
CA ARG A 49 11.38 -6.48 11.74
C ARG A 49 12.71 -5.81 11.34
N LYS A 50 13.36 -6.30 10.28
CA LYS A 50 14.61 -5.71 9.78
C LYS A 50 14.42 -4.33 9.17
N LEU A 51 13.21 -3.95 8.77
CA LEU A 51 12.91 -2.62 8.21
C LEU A 51 12.82 -1.52 9.28
N GLY A 52 12.79 -1.89 10.57
CA GLY A 52 12.77 -0.93 11.68
C GLY A 52 11.38 -0.50 12.14
N PHE A 53 10.34 -1.25 11.77
CA PHE A 53 8.97 -1.03 12.25
C PHE A 53 8.59 -2.06 13.31
N SER A 54 7.82 -1.64 14.31
CA SER A 54 7.36 -2.54 15.37
C SER A 54 6.16 -3.40 14.98
N HIS A 55 5.29 -2.90 14.08
CA HIS A 55 4.03 -3.56 13.72
C HIS A 55 3.81 -3.56 12.21
N TRP A 56 3.04 -4.56 11.73
CA TRP A 56 2.67 -4.67 10.33
C TRP A 56 1.40 -5.47 10.10
N ILE A 57 0.69 -5.14 9.01
CA ILE A 57 -0.39 -5.93 8.42
C ILE A 57 0.10 -6.43 7.06
N ARG A 58 -0.21 -7.69 6.73
CA ARG A 58 0.11 -8.28 5.43
C ARG A 58 -1.16 -8.85 4.80
N VAL A 59 -1.43 -8.43 3.58
CA VAL A 59 -2.42 -9.06 2.71
C VAL A 59 -1.63 -9.82 1.65
N GLU A 60 -1.69 -11.14 1.70
CA GLU A 60 -1.04 -12.01 0.71
C GLU A 60 -2.06 -12.41 -0.36
N SER A 61 -1.68 -12.31 -1.63
CA SER A 61 -2.45 -12.93 -2.71
C SER A 61 -2.19 -14.44 -2.74
N THR A 62 -3.10 -15.21 -3.34
CA THR A 62 -2.87 -16.64 -3.59
C THR A 62 -1.71 -16.83 -4.56
N GLY A 63 -0.60 -17.39 -4.06
CA GLY A 63 0.63 -17.61 -4.82
C GLY A 63 1.73 -16.61 -4.45
N PHE A 64 2.99 -16.99 -4.64
CA PHE A 64 4.21 -16.35 -4.10
C PHE A 64 4.45 -14.85 -4.39
N SER A 65 3.55 -14.12 -5.05
CA SER A 65 3.99 -12.99 -5.88
C SER A 65 3.11 -11.75 -5.91
N TRP A 66 2.09 -11.59 -5.07
CA TRP A 66 1.38 -10.30 -4.97
C TRP A 66 0.91 -10.08 -3.54
N GLY A 67 0.98 -8.85 -3.05
CA GLY A 67 0.60 -8.55 -1.68
C GLY A 67 0.85 -7.11 -1.29
N ILE A 68 0.16 -6.72 -0.24
CA ILE A 68 0.19 -5.38 0.32
C ILE A 68 0.65 -5.51 1.76
N TRP A 69 1.78 -4.90 2.09
CA TRP A 69 2.26 -4.79 3.46
C TRP A 69 2.12 -3.36 3.93
N LEU A 70 1.62 -3.19 5.14
CA LEU A 70 1.51 -1.92 5.81
C LEU A 70 2.30 -2.02 7.11
N LEU A 71 3.31 -1.16 7.29
CA LEU A 71 4.21 -1.17 8.43
C LEU A 71 4.17 0.19 9.13
N TRP A 72 4.21 0.17 10.47
CA TRP A 72 4.19 1.38 11.29
C TRP A 72 4.81 1.14 12.67
N ASN A 73 4.97 2.22 13.44
CA ASN A 73 5.37 2.16 14.84
C ASN A 73 4.18 2.44 15.77
N GLN A 74 3.82 1.44 16.60
CA GLN A 74 2.65 1.52 17.49
C GLN A 74 2.74 2.65 18.53
N GLU A 75 3.95 3.08 18.88
CA GLU A 75 4.15 4.20 19.80
C GLU A 75 3.52 5.50 19.26
N SER A 76 3.52 5.69 17.94
CA SER A 76 3.05 6.91 17.28
C SER A 76 1.64 6.75 16.67
N PHE A 77 1.32 5.56 16.16
CA PHE A 77 0.07 5.31 15.44
C PHE A 77 -0.56 3.98 15.84
N ASP A 78 -1.86 3.98 16.13
CA ASP A 78 -2.65 2.75 16.16
C ASP A 78 -3.30 2.54 14.78
N ILE A 79 -2.95 1.46 14.08
CA ILE A 79 -3.59 1.08 12.83
C ILE A 79 -4.47 -0.15 13.06
N THR A 80 -5.76 0.01 12.78
CA THR A 80 -6.78 -1.05 12.92
C THR A 80 -7.18 -1.55 11.54
N TYR A 81 -7.00 -2.85 11.30
CA TYR A 81 -7.51 -3.52 10.11
C TYR A 81 -9.04 -3.45 10.05
N LEU A 82 -9.60 -3.06 8.90
CA LEU A 82 -11.04 -3.06 8.68
C LEU A 82 -11.44 -4.11 7.64
N THR A 83 -10.85 -4.05 6.44
CA THR A 83 -11.13 -5.01 5.37
C THR A 83 -10.00 -5.06 4.36
N SER A 84 -9.95 -6.12 3.57
CA SER A 84 -9.02 -6.27 2.47
C SER A 84 -9.62 -7.09 1.32
N THR A 85 -9.05 -6.89 0.14
CA THR A 85 -9.24 -7.74 -1.03
C THR A 85 -7.86 -8.06 -1.60
N THR A 86 -7.79 -8.81 -2.70
CA THR A 86 -6.51 -9.00 -3.40
C THR A 86 -5.90 -7.69 -3.93
N GLN A 87 -6.71 -6.64 -4.09
CA GLN A 87 -6.31 -5.36 -4.70
C GLN A 87 -6.27 -4.18 -3.73
N LEU A 88 -6.69 -4.35 -2.47
CA LEU A 88 -6.64 -3.26 -1.49
C LEU A 88 -6.54 -3.76 -0.06
N LEU A 89 -5.94 -2.94 0.80
CA LEU A 89 -5.99 -3.04 2.26
C LEU A 89 -6.61 -1.75 2.80
N HIS A 90 -7.68 -1.86 3.58
CA HIS A 90 -8.36 -0.73 4.20
C HIS A 90 -8.25 -0.80 5.72
N CYS A 91 -7.82 0.31 6.33
CA CYS A 91 -7.56 0.42 7.76
C CYS A 91 -8.04 1.77 8.29
N GLN A 92 -8.31 1.81 9.60
CA GLN A 92 -8.41 3.05 10.36
C GLN A 92 -7.04 3.37 10.97
N VAL A 93 -6.65 4.63 10.93
CA VAL A 93 -5.41 5.14 11.52
C VAL A 93 -5.76 6.15 12.61
N LYS A 94 -5.24 5.92 13.81
CA LYS A 94 -5.26 6.87 14.91
C LYS A 94 -3.86 7.41 15.13
N ASP A 95 -3.71 8.73 15.02
CA ASP A 95 -2.47 9.43 15.34
C ASP A 95 -2.48 9.81 16.83
N HIS A 96 -1.46 9.38 17.59
CA HIS A 96 -1.39 9.64 19.03
C HIS A 96 -1.06 11.09 19.36
N GLN A 97 -0.32 11.77 18.48
CA GLN A 97 0.08 13.15 18.73
C GLN A 97 -1.10 14.11 18.57
N SER A 98 -1.89 13.92 17.52
CA SER A 98 -3.06 14.77 17.22
C SER A 98 -4.38 14.23 17.78
N ASN A 99 -4.40 12.97 18.24
CA ASN A 99 -5.60 12.21 18.58
C ASN A 99 -6.64 12.16 17.44
N ALA A 100 -6.20 12.38 16.20
CA ALA A 100 -7.06 12.37 15.02
C ALA A 100 -7.31 10.94 14.53
N LEU A 101 -8.53 10.70 14.04
CA LEU A 101 -8.92 9.48 13.35
C LEU A 101 -9.02 9.74 11.84
N SER A 102 -8.44 8.84 11.06
CA SER A 102 -8.51 8.87 9.60
C SER A 102 -8.61 7.46 9.04
N LEU A 103 -8.97 7.36 7.77
CA LEU A 103 -9.00 6.13 7.01
C LEU A 103 -7.82 6.08 6.04
N LEU A 104 -7.24 4.90 5.89
CA LEU A 104 -6.17 4.61 4.96
C LEU A 104 -6.58 3.43 4.07
N THR A 105 -6.56 3.63 2.76
CA THR A 105 -6.67 2.53 1.79
C THR A 105 -5.39 2.45 0.97
N VAL A 106 -4.67 1.35 1.12
CA VAL A 106 -3.53 1.02 0.27
C VAL A 106 -4.02 0.16 -0.89
N VAL A 107 -3.79 0.63 -2.12
CA VAL A 107 -4.23 -0.01 -3.35
C VAL A 107 -3.07 -0.71 -4.06
N TYR A 108 -3.35 -1.90 -4.55
CA TYR A 108 -2.54 -2.60 -5.53
C TYR A 108 -3.46 -3.14 -6.63
N GLY A 109 -3.74 -2.31 -7.62
CA GLY A 109 -4.70 -2.60 -8.68
C GLY A 109 -4.20 -3.63 -9.68
N GLU A 110 -5.09 -4.44 -10.23
CA GLU A 110 -4.76 -5.37 -11.30
C GLU A 110 -4.36 -4.61 -12.58
N THR A 111 -3.51 -5.22 -13.41
CA THR A 111 -3.12 -4.64 -14.71
C THR A 111 -4.21 -4.73 -15.76
N ASN A 112 -5.13 -5.69 -15.61
CA ASN A 112 -6.30 -5.85 -16.47
C ASN A 112 -7.47 -4.98 -15.97
N SER A 113 -8.01 -4.13 -16.83
CA SER A 113 -9.10 -3.20 -16.50
C SER A 113 -10.38 -3.89 -16.04
N THR A 114 -10.77 -5.01 -16.64
CA THR A 114 -11.93 -5.80 -16.20
C THR A 114 -11.70 -6.33 -14.79
N SER A 115 -10.48 -6.78 -14.48
CA SER A 115 -10.12 -7.25 -13.14
C SER A 115 -10.07 -6.13 -12.10
N ARG A 116 -9.98 -4.85 -12.50
CA ARG A 116 -10.07 -3.69 -11.60
C ARG A 116 -11.49 -3.26 -11.26
N VAL A 117 -12.51 -3.72 -11.99
CA VAL A 117 -13.93 -3.36 -11.69
C VAL A 117 -14.31 -3.62 -10.22
N PRO A 118 -13.94 -4.76 -9.59
CA PRO A 118 -14.17 -5.00 -8.16
C PRO A 118 -13.44 -4.03 -7.22
N LEU A 119 -12.23 -3.57 -7.58
CA LEU A 119 -11.48 -2.56 -6.82
C LEU A 119 -12.28 -1.25 -6.75
N TRP A 120 -12.74 -0.75 -7.90
CA TRP A 120 -13.51 0.49 -7.94
C TRP A 120 -14.84 0.40 -7.20
N ARG A 121 -15.52 -0.76 -7.27
CA ARG A 121 -16.74 -1.00 -6.51
C ARG A 121 -16.47 -0.96 -5.00
N SER A 122 -15.37 -1.57 -4.55
CA SER A 122 -14.97 -1.55 -3.14
C SER A 122 -14.66 -0.13 -2.65
N LEU A 123 -13.93 0.66 -3.45
CA LEU A 123 -13.61 2.05 -3.11
C LEU A 123 -14.88 2.92 -3.00
N ARG A 124 -15.83 2.79 -3.92
CA ARG A 124 -17.13 3.50 -3.84
C ARG A 124 -17.93 3.10 -2.60
N LEU A 125 -17.92 1.81 -2.25
CA LEU A 125 -18.58 1.33 -1.04
C LEU A 125 -17.94 1.94 0.21
N ILE A 126 -16.60 1.93 0.31
CA ILE A 126 -15.89 2.55 1.44
C ILE A 126 -16.24 4.05 1.54
N ALA A 127 -16.21 4.75 0.42
CA ALA A 127 -16.53 6.19 0.35
C ALA A 127 -17.95 6.51 0.86
N SER A 128 -18.91 5.61 0.66
CA SER A 128 -20.30 5.85 1.06
C SER A 128 -20.60 5.52 2.53
N HIS A 129 -19.66 4.93 3.27
CA HIS A 129 -19.90 4.40 4.62
C HIS A 129 -19.17 5.17 5.74
N SER A 130 -18.36 6.18 5.43
CA SER A 130 -17.60 6.94 6.43
C SER A 130 -17.45 8.41 6.08
N ASN A 131 -17.48 9.25 7.11
CA ASN A 131 -17.22 10.70 7.03
C ASN A 131 -15.83 11.08 7.57
N LEU A 132 -14.98 10.11 7.91
CA LEU A 132 -13.62 10.38 8.37
C LEU A 132 -12.73 10.86 7.20
N PRO A 133 -11.71 11.70 7.47
CA PRO A 133 -10.68 12.01 6.47
C PRO A 133 -10.10 10.72 5.90
N TRP A 134 -10.06 10.60 4.58
CA TRP A 134 -9.71 9.36 3.90
C TRP A 134 -8.58 9.57 2.91
N LEU A 135 -7.48 8.85 3.12
CA LEU A 135 -6.37 8.77 2.18
C LEU A 135 -6.43 7.45 1.41
N VAL A 136 -6.41 7.55 0.08
CA VAL A 136 -6.23 6.42 -0.83
C VAL A 136 -4.90 6.61 -1.56
N LEU A 137 -4.02 5.62 -1.47
CA LEU A 137 -2.71 5.66 -2.13
C LEU A 137 -2.28 4.26 -2.57
N GLY A 138 -1.30 4.18 -3.46
CA GLY A 138 -0.74 2.92 -3.90
C GLY A 138 -0.46 2.90 -5.39
N ASP A 139 -0.39 1.69 -5.93
CA ASP A 139 -0.21 1.45 -7.35
C ASP A 139 -1.55 0.99 -7.93
N PHE A 140 -2.21 1.87 -8.69
CA PHE A 140 -3.50 1.56 -9.29
C PHE A 140 -3.37 0.84 -10.63
N ASN A 141 -2.15 0.72 -11.18
CA ASN A 141 -1.89 0.20 -12.53
C ASN A 141 -2.74 0.87 -13.63
N ILE A 142 -3.10 2.15 -13.45
CA ILE A 142 -3.79 2.98 -14.44
C ILE A 142 -3.03 4.28 -14.69
N TYR A 143 -3.21 4.82 -15.87
CA TYR A 143 -2.88 6.22 -16.15
C TYR A 143 -4.08 7.09 -15.77
N LEU A 144 -3.83 8.21 -15.09
CA LEU A 144 -4.85 9.20 -14.76
C LEU A 144 -5.07 10.16 -15.95
N SER A 145 -3.97 10.50 -16.64
CA SER A 145 -3.95 11.31 -17.85
C SER A 145 -3.11 10.64 -18.94
N LEU A 146 -3.34 11.02 -20.19
CA LEU A 146 -2.45 10.63 -21.30
C LEU A 146 -1.02 11.14 -21.07
N ASP A 147 -0.88 12.28 -20.41
CA ASP A 147 0.42 12.91 -20.10
C ASP A 147 1.26 12.12 -19.08
N ASP A 148 0.65 11.17 -18.37
CA ASP A 148 1.38 10.32 -17.41
C ASP A 148 2.33 9.34 -18.13
N LYS A 149 2.14 9.13 -19.44
CA LYS A 149 2.96 8.25 -20.25
C LYS A 149 3.89 9.04 -21.16
N LEU A 150 5.19 8.94 -20.88
CA LEU A 150 6.23 9.47 -21.75
C LEU A 150 6.79 8.35 -22.63
N GLY A 151 6.49 8.41 -23.93
CA GLY A 151 7.01 7.49 -24.95
C GLY A 151 6.23 6.17 -25.11
N GLY A 152 6.57 5.43 -26.16
CA GLY A 152 5.80 4.25 -26.59
C GLY A 152 4.46 4.62 -27.25
N ALA A 153 3.57 3.65 -27.41
CA ALA A 153 2.22 3.90 -27.94
C ALA A 153 1.34 4.61 -26.91
N ASP A 154 0.40 5.45 -27.35
CA ASP A 154 -0.51 6.16 -26.45
C ASP A 154 -1.29 5.18 -25.55
N PRO A 155 -1.61 5.58 -24.30
CA PRO A 155 -2.50 4.80 -23.44
C PRO A 155 -3.83 4.55 -24.15
N SER A 156 -4.28 3.30 -24.15
CA SER A 156 -5.64 2.99 -24.61
C SER A 156 -6.64 3.43 -23.53
N TRP A 157 -7.88 3.74 -23.94
CA TRP A 157 -8.97 4.01 -23.00
C TRP A 157 -9.13 2.93 -21.92
N ALA A 158 -8.89 1.66 -22.28
CA ALA A 158 -8.94 0.55 -21.33
C ALA A 158 -7.85 0.64 -20.25
N SER A 159 -6.68 1.20 -20.56
CA SER A 159 -5.59 1.41 -19.58
C SER A 159 -5.80 2.60 -18.64
N MET A 160 -6.84 3.39 -18.89
CA MET A 160 -7.25 4.55 -18.09
C MET A 160 -8.51 4.26 -17.25
N GLN A 161 -9.04 3.03 -17.31
CA GLN A 161 -10.25 2.57 -16.60
C GLN A 161 -9.96 1.52 -15.52
#